data_AF-A0A7S0N9Z2-F1
#
_entry.id   AF-A0A7S0N9Z2-F1
#
_cell.length_a   1.000
_cell.length_b   1.000
_cell.length_c   1.000
_cell.angle_alpha   90.00
_cell.angle_beta   90.00
_cell.angle_gamma   90.00
#
_symmetry.space_group_name_H-M   'P 1'
#
loop_
_entity.id
_entity.type
_entity.pdbx_description
1 polymer ?
#
loop_
_entity_poly.entity_id
_entity_poly.type
_entity_poly.pdbx_seq_one_letter_code
_entity_poly.pdbx_strand_id
1 'polypeptide(L)'
;YVPHAAGLLTFDSAQYDGIAKKLSEFNAQLPQGAVSEAALADLIGRLKASGAAAAALSPDDLKLADAMLAWPAAQLFPAMDLARVLALNAGAAAHWAAGGGA
;
A
#
# COMPACT_ATOMS: atom_id res chain seq x y z
N TYR A 1 17.05 26.97 1.11
CA TYR A 1 16.97 25.84 0.18
C TYR A 1 18.39 25.43 -0.20
N VAL A 2 18.82 24.25 0.23
CA VAL A 2 20.16 23.67 0.04
C VAL A 2 19.94 22.26 -0.51
N PRO A 3 20.93 21.64 -1.20
CA PRO A 3 20.79 20.26 -1.64
C PRO A 3 20.48 19.34 -0.46
N HIS A 4 19.43 18.54 -0.58
CA HIS A 4 19.04 17.60 0.47
C HIS A 4 19.97 16.38 0.42
N ALA A 5 20.62 16.03 1.53
CA ALA A 5 21.59 14.91 1.59
C ALA A 5 20.99 13.56 1.16
N ALA A 6 19.67 13.40 1.27
CA ALA A 6 18.94 12.20 0.86
C ALA A 6 18.66 12.12 -0.66
N GLY A 7 18.92 13.18 -1.43
CA GLY A 7 18.69 13.25 -2.88
C GLY A 7 17.22 13.32 -3.31
N LEU A 8 16.29 12.73 -2.54
CA LEU A 8 14.86 12.70 -2.81
C LEU A 8 14.06 13.16 -1.58
N LEU A 9 12.93 13.84 -1.84
CA LEU A 9 11.91 14.11 -0.82
C LEU A 9 10.89 12.98 -0.86
N THR A 10 10.71 12.30 0.27
CA THR A 10 9.78 11.18 0.42
C THR A 10 8.64 11.55 1.34
N PHE A 11 7.46 11.01 1.06
CA PHE A 11 6.33 11.00 1.99
C PHE A 11 6.34 9.65 2.70
N ASP A 12 7.03 9.54 3.83
CA ASP A 12 7.28 8.30 4.57
C ASP A 12 6.43 8.15 5.84
N SER A 13 5.85 9.25 6.33
CA SER A 13 4.88 9.21 7.41
C SER A 13 3.63 8.43 6.97
N ALA A 14 3.19 7.50 7.82
CA ALA A 14 2.01 6.67 7.58
C ALA A 14 1.27 6.42 8.90
N GLN A 15 -0.04 6.57 8.88
CA GLN A 15 -0.94 6.21 9.98
C GLN A 15 -1.56 4.84 9.68
N TYR A 16 -0.79 3.77 9.85
CA TYR A 16 -1.17 2.41 9.43
C TYR A 16 -2.52 1.95 9.99
N ASP A 17 -2.85 2.31 11.23
CA ASP A 17 -4.14 1.93 11.83
C ASP A 17 -5.31 2.68 11.18
N GLY A 18 -5.10 3.94 10.78
CA GLY A 18 -6.08 4.73 10.04
C GLY A 18 -6.29 4.18 8.62
N ILE A 19 -5.20 3.84 7.93
CA ILE A 19 -5.21 3.22 6.61
C ILE A 19 -5.95 1.87 6.67
N ALA A 20 -5.56 0.99 7.59
CA ALA A 20 -6.17 -0.33 7.75
C ALA A 20 -7.67 -0.24 8.05
N LYS A 21 -8.07 0.65 8.97
CA LYS A 21 -9.48 0.89 9.29
C LYS A 21 -10.27 1.30 8.06
N LYS A 22 -9.76 2.23 7.25
CA LYS A 22 -10.46 2.71 6.05
C LYS A 22 -10.47 1.68 4.92
N LEU A 23 -9.41 0.90 4.76
CA LEU A 23 -9.39 -0.22 3.82
C LEU A 23 -10.45 -1.27 4.17
N SER A 24 -10.53 -1.73 5.42
CA SER A 24 -11.56 -2.69 5.84
C SER A 24 -12.98 -2.13 5.72
N GLU A 25 -13.19 -0.85 6.08
CA GLU A 25 -14.50 -0.17 5.93
C GLU A 25 -14.97 -0.17 4.47
N PHE A 26 -14.06 0.11 3.53
CA PHE A 26 -14.39 0.19 2.12
C PHE A 26 -14.44 -1.17 1.44
N ASN A 27 -13.59 -2.11 1.85
CA ASN A 27 -13.65 -3.48 1.37
C ASN A 27 -15.02 -4.12 1.65
N ALA A 28 -15.59 -3.87 2.84
CA ALA A 28 -16.92 -4.34 3.22
C ALA A 28 -18.08 -3.73 2.39
N GLN A 29 -17.85 -2.60 1.71
CA GLN A 29 -18.82 -1.96 0.82
C GLN A 29 -18.74 -2.47 -0.61
N LEU A 30 -17.68 -3.20 -0.95
CA LEU A 30 -17.46 -3.76 -2.28
C LEU A 30 -18.05 -5.18 -2.39
N PRO A 31 -18.42 -5.64 -3.59
CA PRO A 31 -18.98 -6.97 -3.79
C PRO A 31 -18.08 -8.06 -3.19
N GLN A 32 -18.66 -8.90 -2.32
CA GLN A 32 -18.02 -10.05 -1.64
C GLN A 32 -16.73 -9.75 -0.85
N GLY A 33 -16.40 -8.50 -0.54
CA GLY A 33 -15.08 -8.17 0.01
C GLY A 33 -14.02 -8.37 -1.08
N ALA A 34 -13.75 -7.31 -1.82
CA ALA A 34 -12.87 -7.32 -3.00
C ALA A 34 -11.47 -7.90 -2.71
N VAL A 35 -11.02 -7.85 -1.45
CA VAL A 35 -9.77 -8.47 -1.00
C VAL A 35 -9.92 -9.22 0.32
N SER A 36 -8.96 -10.12 0.61
CA SER A 36 -8.89 -10.86 1.88
C SER A 36 -8.49 -9.95 3.04
N GLU A 37 -9.36 -9.81 4.05
CA GLU A 37 -9.07 -9.09 5.30
C GLU A 37 -7.87 -9.66 6.06
N ALA A 38 -7.68 -10.99 6.02
CA ALA A 38 -6.56 -11.65 6.69
C ALA A 38 -5.23 -11.29 6.01
N ALA A 39 -5.20 -11.27 4.67
CA ALA A 39 -4.01 -10.89 3.92
C ALA A 39 -3.68 -9.40 4.12
N LEU A 40 -4.71 -8.55 4.13
CA LEU A 40 -4.56 -7.12 4.43
C LEU A 40 -3.99 -6.90 5.84
N ALA A 41 -4.53 -7.58 6.85
CA ALA A 41 -4.06 -7.46 8.23
C ALA A 41 -2.59 -7.91 8.38
N ASP A 42 -2.21 -9.01 7.73
CA ASP A 42 -0.82 -9.49 7.74
C ASP A 42 0.15 -8.50 7.09
N LEU A 43 -0.21 -7.97 5.91
CA LEU A 43 0.58 -6.95 5.22
C LEU A 43 0.77 -5.70 6.10
N ILE A 44 -0.31 -5.18 6.67
CA ILE A 44 -0.25 -4.02 7.58
C ILE A 44 0.62 -4.35 8.81
N GLY A 45 0.50 -5.55 9.37
CA GLY A 45 1.32 -6.01 10.49
C GLY A 45 2.81 -5.98 10.16
N ARG A 46 3.20 -6.49 8.99
CA ARG A 46 4.59 -6.45 8.51
C ARG A 46 5.09 -5.03 8.29
N LEU A 47 4.28 -4.15 7.69
CA LEU A 47 4.64 -2.73 7.50
C LEU A 47 4.82 -2.00 8.83
N LYS A 48 3.98 -2.26 9.83
CA LYS A 48 4.14 -1.67 11.18
C LYS A 48 5.40 -2.16 11.88
N ALA A 49 5.75 -3.44 11.71
CA ALA A 49 6.89 -4.05 12.40
C ALA A 49 8.25 -3.62 11.83
N SER A 50 8.33 -3.41 10.52
CA SER A 50 9.61 -3.21 9.81
C SER A 50 9.72 -1.88 9.06
N GLY A 51 8.62 -1.14 8.92
CA GLY A 51 8.55 0.04 8.08
C GLY A 51 8.44 -0.30 6.60
N ALA A 52 7.88 0.62 5.82
CA ALA A 52 7.52 0.36 4.42
C ALA A 52 8.70 0.00 3.52
N ALA A 53 9.84 0.68 3.69
CA ALA A 53 11.02 0.45 2.86
C ALA A 53 11.67 -0.94 3.10
N ALA A 54 11.55 -1.50 4.30
CA ALA A 54 12.22 -2.74 4.71
C ALA A 54 11.29 -3.95 4.83
N ALA A 55 9.97 -3.75 4.78
CA ALA A 55 9.02 -4.84 4.85
C ALA A 55 9.27 -5.88 3.75
N ALA A 56 9.31 -7.15 4.14
CA ALA A 56 9.35 -8.25 3.19
C ALA A 56 7.99 -8.31 2.48
N LEU A 57 7.99 -8.11 1.16
CA LEU A 57 6.79 -8.21 0.32
C LEU A 57 6.89 -9.45 -0.56
N SER A 58 5.81 -10.21 -0.62
CA SER A 58 5.61 -11.32 -1.52
C SER A 58 4.91 -10.85 -2.82
N PRO A 59 4.97 -11.64 -3.90
CA PRO A 59 4.17 -11.34 -5.09
C PRO A 59 2.67 -11.22 -4.82
N ASP A 60 2.15 -11.95 -3.83
CA ASP A 60 0.73 -11.90 -3.50
C ASP A 60 0.35 -10.62 -2.73
N ASP A 61 1.29 -10.01 -2.00
CA ASP A 61 1.09 -8.67 -1.41
C ASP A 61 0.97 -7.59 -2.48
N LEU A 62 1.76 -7.72 -3.56
CA LEU A 62 1.71 -6.78 -4.69
C LEU A 62 0.40 -6.94 -5.47
N LYS A 63 -0.04 -8.18 -5.73
CA LYS A 63 -1.37 -8.43 -6.32
C LYS A 63 -2.50 -7.92 -5.45
N LEU A 64 -2.37 -8.07 -4.12
CA LEU A 64 -3.34 -7.54 -3.16
C LEU A 64 -3.42 -6.00 -3.29
N ALA A 65 -2.27 -5.32 -3.37
CA ALA A 65 -2.21 -3.87 -3.58
C ALA A 65 -2.80 -3.45 -4.93
N ASP A 66 -2.47 -4.16 -6.02
CA ASP A 66 -3.03 -3.90 -7.36
C ASP A 66 -4.56 -4.05 -7.37
N ALA A 67 -5.08 -5.10 -6.73
CA ALA A 67 -6.52 -5.32 -6.61
C ALA A 67 -7.22 -4.16 -5.88
N MET A 68 -6.58 -3.57 -4.86
CA MET A 68 -7.09 -2.39 -4.16
C MET A 68 -7.00 -1.11 -5.01
N LEU A 69 -5.95 -0.98 -5.84
CA LEU A 69 -5.81 0.15 -6.77
C LEU A 69 -6.82 0.12 -7.93
N ALA A 70 -7.44 -1.04 -8.19
CA ALA A 70 -8.55 -1.19 -9.14
C ALA A 70 -9.92 -0.85 -8.54
N TRP A 71 -10.00 -0.45 -7.27
CA TRP A 71 -11.27 -0.10 -6.63
C TRP A 71 -11.94 1.13 -7.28
N PRO A 72 -13.29 1.25 -7.19
CA PRO A 72 -13.98 2.43 -7.68
C PRO A 72 -13.47 3.71 -7.00
N ALA A 73 -13.54 4.83 -7.70
CA ALA A 73 -12.96 6.10 -7.24
C ALA A 73 -13.42 6.53 -5.83
N ALA A 74 -14.67 6.24 -5.46
CA ALA A 74 -15.20 6.55 -4.13
C ALA A 74 -14.51 5.77 -2.98
N GLN A 75 -13.95 4.60 -3.29
CA GLN A 75 -13.25 3.72 -2.35
C GLN A 75 -11.73 3.74 -2.54
N LEU A 76 -11.20 4.47 -3.54
CA LEU A 76 -9.81 4.31 -3.97
C LEU A 76 -8.78 4.99 -3.05
N PHE A 77 -9.16 6.04 -2.31
CA PHE A 77 -8.18 6.84 -1.57
C PHE A 77 -7.31 6.08 -0.54
N PRO A 78 -7.82 5.15 0.29
CA PRO A 78 -6.99 4.45 1.25
C PRO A 78 -6.08 3.42 0.57
N ALA A 79 -6.47 2.89 -0.60
CA ALA A 79 -5.62 2.06 -1.43
C ALA A 79 -4.44 2.87 -1.99
N MET A 80 -4.69 4.10 -2.45
CA MET A 80 -3.62 5.02 -2.88
C MET A 80 -2.69 5.41 -1.74
N ASP A 81 -3.21 5.63 -0.53
CA ASP A 81 -2.36 5.95 0.63
C ASP A 81 -1.46 4.77 1.02
N LEU A 82 -2.00 3.54 0.97
CA LEU A 82 -1.19 2.33 1.14
C LEU A 82 -0.14 2.19 0.02
N ALA A 83 -0.53 2.43 -1.24
CA ALA A 83 0.38 2.33 -2.37
C ALA A 83 1.53 3.36 -2.30
N ARG A 84 1.25 4.60 -1.89
CA ARG A 84 2.28 5.62 -1.62
C ARG A 84 3.33 5.11 -0.64
N VAL A 85 2.88 4.45 0.43
CA VAL A 85 3.76 3.90 1.45
C VAL A 85 4.56 2.72 0.91
N LEU A 86 3.89 1.78 0.23
CA LEU A 86 4.52 0.63 -0.41
C LEU A 86 5.54 1.03 -1.49
N ALA A 87 5.35 2.14 -2.19
CA ALA A 87 6.27 2.63 -3.22
C ALA A 87 7.67 3.00 -2.66
N LEU A 88 7.82 3.10 -1.34
CA LEU A 88 9.13 3.25 -0.69
C LEU A 88 9.91 1.93 -0.61
N ASN A 89 9.25 0.80 -0.83
CA ASN A 89 9.86 -0.51 -0.95
C ASN A 89 10.41 -0.70 -2.38
N ALA A 90 11.69 -1.08 -2.49
CA ALA A 90 12.31 -1.25 -3.81
C ALA A 90 11.61 -2.30 -4.69
N GLY A 91 11.07 -3.37 -4.09
CA GLY A 91 10.35 -4.42 -4.81
C GLY A 91 9.01 -3.92 -5.37
N ALA A 92 8.23 -3.22 -4.56
CA ALA A 92 6.95 -2.64 -4.99
C ALA A 92 7.16 -1.51 -6.03
N ALA A 93 8.16 -0.65 -5.81
CA ALA A 93 8.52 0.40 -6.76
C ALA A 93 8.89 -0.17 -8.13
N ALA A 94 9.70 -1.24 -8.16
CA ALA A 94 10.09 -1.91 -9.40
C ALA A 94 8.88 -2.56 -10.09
N HIS A 95 7.98 -3.20 -9.34
CA HIS A 95 6.76 -3.81 -9.85
C HIS A 95 5.87 -2.79 -10.60
N TRP A 96 5.59 -1.64 -9.99
CA TRP A 96 4.75 -0.61 -10.61
C TRP A 96 5.46 0.16 -11.71
N ALA A 97 6.77 0.39 -11.60
CA ALA A 97 7.54 1.01 -12.68
C ALA A 97 7.59 0.14 -13.96
N ALA A 98 7.47 -1.18 -13.83
CA ALA A 98 7.45 -2.13 -14.93
C ALA A 98 6.06 -2.34 -15.57
N GLY A 99 5.02 -1.64 -15.09
CA GLY A 99 3.65 -1.78 -15.59
C GLY A 99 2.78 -2.79 -14.84
N GLY A 100 3.23 -3.32 -13.70
CA GLY A 100 2.30 -3.89 -12.72
C GLY A 100 1.34 -2.79 -12.26
N GLY A 101 0.05 -3.08 -12.09
CA GLY A 101 -0.96 -2.08 -11.67
C GLY A 101 -1.99 -1.68 -12.73
N ALA A 102 -2.05 -2.39 -13.88
CA ALA A 102 -3.12 -2.28 -14.87
C ALA A 102 -3.99 -3.53 -14.92
#